data_AF-A0A645HDN1-F1
#
_entry.id   AF-A0A645HDN1-F1
#
_cell.length_a   1.000
_cell.length_b   1.000
_cell.length_c   1.000
_cell.angle_alpha   90.00
_cell.angle_beta   90.00
_cell.angle_gamma   90.00
#
_symmetry.space_group_name_H-M   'P 1'
#
loop_
_entity.id
_entity.type
_entity.pdbx_description
1 polymer ?
#
loop_
_entity_poly.entity_id
_entity_poly.type
_entity_poly.pdbx_seq_one_letter_code
_entity_poly.pdbx_strand_id
1 'polypeptide(L)'
;MFITLPSGRRLSYIKPRIEPNRFDRDAVTYEGIGTAKKWERIETYGPKLVENIVQATARDLLAEAMLRLSEKGYEIVMHCHDEVIIETPHGFGTLKEVSDIMAVAPSWAEGLPLRADGYECSYYKKD
;
A
#
# COMPACT_ATOMS: atom_id res chain seq x y z
N MET A 1 -5.97 5.04 19.15
CA MET A 1 -7.06 5.15 18.17
C MET A 1 -6.76 4.16 17.07
N PHE A 2 -7.77 3.50 16.52
CA PHE A 2 -7.60 2.56 15.42
C PHE A 2 -8.50 2.96 14.26
N ILE A 3 -7.98 2.80 13.05
CA ILE A 3 -8.77 2.84 11.82
C ILE A 3 -8.67 1.44 11.20
N THR A 4 -9.79 0.76 11.08
CA THR A 4 -9.86 -0.58 10.46
C THR A 4 -10.16 -0.41 8.97
N LEU A 5 -9.29 -0.94 8.13
CA LEU A 5 -9.47 -0.97 6.67
C LEU A 5 -10.44 -2.09 6.28
N PRO A 6 -11.04 -2.05 5.07
CA PRO A 6 -11.87 -3.15 4.57
C PRO A 6 -11.16 -4.51 4.54
N SER A 7 -9.85 -4.51 4.31
CA SER A 7 -8.97 -5.70 4.41
C SER A 7 -8.88 -6.31 5.81
N GLY A 8 -9.43 -5.65 6.84
CA GLY A 8 -9.29 -6.01 8.25
C GLY A 8 -8.02 -5.47 8.93
N ARG A 9 -7.06 -4.92 8.16
CA ARG A 9 -5.85 -4.30 8.71
C ARG A 9 -6.20 -3.10 9.59
N ARG A 10 -5.54 -2.98 10.74
CA ARG A 10 -5.75 -1.87 11.69
C ARG A 10 -4.58 -0.90 11.66
N LEU A 11 -4.84 0.34 11.23
CA LEU A 11 -3.90 1.45 11.40
C LEU A 11 -3.97 1.93 12.86
N SER A 12 -2.85 1.83 13.57
CA SER A 12 -2.75 2.15 14.99
C SER A 12 -2.14 3.55 15.20
N TYR A 13 -2.86 4.38 15.95
CA TYR A 13 -2.40 5.68 16.42
C TYR A 13 -2.28 5.64 17.94
N ILE A 14 -1.04 5.63 18.45
CA ILE A 14 -0.73 5.35 19.85
C ILE A 14 -1.08 6.54 20.74
N LYS A 15 -1.70 6.28 21.90
CA LYS A 15 -2.10 7.30 22.92
C LYS A 15 -2.70 8.58 22.31
N PRO A 16 -3.82 8.43 21.55
CA PRO A 16 -4.46 9.57 20.91
C PRO A 16 -4.98 10.55 21.96
N ARG A 17 -4.93 11.85 21.66
CA ARG A 17 -5.52 12.92 22.47
C ARG A 17 -6.14 13.99 21.58
N ILE A 18 -7.03 14.79 22.15
CA ILE A 18 -7.43 16.06 21.57
C ILE A 18 -6.63 17.13 22.32
N GLU A 19 -5.85 17.92 21.59
CA GLU A 19 -5.03 19.00 22.13
C GLU A 19 -5.15 20.23 21.19
N PRO A 20 -5.04 21.46 21.72
CA PRO A 20 -5.06 22.66 20.90
C PRO A 20 -3.83 22.69 19.98
N ASN A 21 -4.06 22.92 18.69
CA ASN A 21 -2.99 23.10 17.71
C ASN A 21 -2.38 24.51 17.79
N ARG A 22 -1.41 24.78 16.91
CA ARG A 22 -0.76 26.10 16.78
C ARG A 22 -1.71 27.28 16.48
N PHE A 23 -2.97 27.00 16.14
CA PHE A 23 -4.01 28.00 15.85
C PHE A 23 -5.10 28.03 16.94
N ASP A 24 -4.85 27.43 18.10
CA ASP A 24 -5.77 27.35 19.24
C ASP A 24 -7.11 26.66 18.89
N ARG A 25 -7.04 25.66 18.02
CA ARG A 25 -8.18 24.80 17.65
C ARG A 25 -7.92 23.38 18.07
N ASP A 26 -8.96 22.66 18.46
CA ASP A 26 -8.88 21.24 18.76
C ASP A 26 -8.30 20.44 17.58
N ALA A 27 -7.24 19.69 17.84
CA ALA A 27 -6.62 18.78 16.89
C ALA A 27 -6.38 17.41 17.52
N VAL A 28 -6.38 16.38 16.69
CA VAL A 28 -6.05 15.02 17.12
C VAL A 28 -4.52 14.90 17.15
N THR A 29 -3.97 14.43 18.26
CA THR A 29 -2.53 14.13 18.40
C THR A 29 -2.32 12.68 18.78
N TYR A 30 -1.18 12.10 18.43
CA TYR A 30 -0.79 10.73 18.80
C TYR A 30 0.73 10.61 18.97
N GLU A 31 1.19 9.54 19.61
CA GLU A 31 2.63 9.28 19.79
C GLU A 31 3.20 8.43 18.65
N GLY A 32 4.37 8.79 18.14
CA GLY A 32 5.06 8.04 17.09
C GLY A 32 6.44 8.61 16.74
N ILE A 33 7.04 8.09 15.67
CA ILE A 33 8.32 8.59 15.15
C ILE A 33 8.03 9.80 14.25
N GLY A 34 8.45 10.99 14.70
CA GLY A 34 8.31 12.22 13.93
C GLY A 34 9.42 12.43 12.90
N THR A 35 9.44 13.60 12.26
CA THR A 35 10.39 13.94 11.19
C THR A 35 11.84 13.93 11.69
N ALA A 36 12.07 14.25 12.96
CA ALA A 36 13.38 14.19 13.60
C ALA A 36 13.85 12.76 13.94
N LYS A 37 13.11 11.71 13.52
CA LYS A 37 13.35 10.29 13.84
C LYS A 37 13.41 10.00 15.34
N LYS A 38 12.71 10.78 16.14
CA LYS A 38 12.56 10.60 17.60
C LYS A 38 11.10 10.30 17.93
N TRP A 39 10.90 9.64 19.07
CA TRP A 39 9.57 9.45 19.62
C TRP A 39 9.02 10.79 20.11
N GLU A 40 7.92 11.25 19.54
CA GLU A 40 7.31 12.52 19.88
C GLU A 40 5.78 12.45 19.72
N ARG A 41 5.12 13.54 20.10
CA ARG A 41 3.70 13.73 19.89
C ARG A 41 3.49 14.44 18.55
N ILE A 42 2.73 13.80 17.68
CA ILE A 42 2.47 14.22 16.29
C ILE A 42 1.03 14.73 16.21
N GLU A 43 0.86 15.95 15.73
CA GLU A 43 -0.44 16.49 15.33
C GLU A 43 -0.87 15.86 14.00
N THR A 44 -2.13 15.44 13.89
CA THR A 44 -2.72 14.94 12.66
C THR A 44 -4.01 15.67 12.31
N TYR A 45 -4.45 15.49 11.07
CA TYR A 45 -5.61 16.17 10.49
C TYR A 45 -6.25 15.26 9.43
N GLY A 46 -7.49 15.58 9.04
CA GLY A 46 -8.31 14.75 8.14
C GLY A 46 -7.57 14.25 6.89
N PRO A 47 -7.01 15.14 6.06
CA PRO A 47 -6.22 14.76 4.88
C PRO A 47 -5.07 13.80 5.17
N LYS A 48 -4.35 13.94 6.29
CA LYS A 48 -3.26 13.00 6.62
C LYS A 48 -3.78 11.60 6.96
N LEU A 49 -4.92 11.52 7.65
CA LEU A 49 -5.57 10.24 7.92
C LEU A 49 -6.07 9.59 6.63
N VAL A 50 -6.66 10.38 5.71
CA VAL A 50 -7.10 9.91 4.38
C VAL A 50 -5.91 9.39 3.58
N GLU A 51 -4.79 10.12 3.53
CA GLU A 51 -3.55 9.68 2.87
C GLU A 51 -3.10 8.30 3.41
N ASN A 52 -3.04 8.15 4.74
CA ASN A 52 -2.64 6.89 5.37
C ASN A 52 -3.62 5.73 5.04
N ILE A 53 -4.93 6.00 5.00
CA ILE A 53 -5.95 5.01 4.64
C ILE A 53 -5.77 4.55 3.20
N VAL A 54 -5.63 5.50 2.26
CA VAL A 54 -5.49 5.21 0.83
C VAL A 54 -4.21 4.45 0.55
N GLN A 55 -3.06 4.90 1.06
CA GLN A 55 -1.78 4.22 0.87
C GLN A 55 -1.76 2.82 1.49
N ALA A 56 -2.32 2.65 2.69
CA ALA A 56 -2.38 1.35 3.33
C ALA A 56 -3.30 0.38 2.58
N THR A 57 -4.44 0.86 2.07
CA THR A 57 -5.35 0.05 1.24
C THR A 57 -4.68 -0.37 -0.06
N ALA A 58 -3.98 0.56 -0.74
CA ALA A 58 -3.20 0.24 -1.94
C ALA A 58 -2.11 -0.80 -1.67
N ARG A 59 -1.42 -0.71 -0.53
CA ARG A 59 -0.43 -1.72 -0.12
C ARG A 59 -1.06 -3.09 0.12
N ASP A 60 -2.23 -3.15 0.73
CA ASP A 60 -2.93 -4.41 0.98
C ASP A 60 -3.34 -5.08 -0.34
N LEU A 61 -3.84 -4.31 -1.32
CA LEU A 61 -4.14 -4.78 -2.68
C LEU A 61 -2.90 -5.37 -3.37
N LEU A 62 -1.81 -4.60 -3.41
CA LEU A 62 -0.55 -5.03 -4.03
C LEU A 62 0.01 -6.27 -3.35
N ALA A 63 0.02 -6.33 -2.02
CA ALA A 63 0.55 -7.46 -1.28
C ALA A 63 -0.19 -8.76 -1.60
N GLU A 64 -1.52 -8.71 -1.73
CA GLU A 64 -2.28 -9.89 -2.16
C GLU A 64 -2.01 -10.30 -3.60
N ALA A 65 -1.87 -9.34 -4.51
CA ALA A 65 -1.49 -9.63 -5.89
C ALA A 65 -0.10 -10.31 -5.97
N MET A 66 0.87 -9.81 -5.19
CA MET A 66 2.21 -10.40 -5.07
C MET A 66 2.16 -11.84 -4.55
N LEU A 67 1.28 -12.14 -3.57
CA LEU A 67 1.10 -13.51 -3.08
C LEU A 67 0.56 -14.44 -4.18
N ARG A 68 -0.45 -14.00 -4.94
CA ARG A 68 -1.02 -14.78 -6.06
C ARG A 68 0.00 -15.03 -7.17
N LEU A 69 0.85 -14.03 -7.48
CA LEU A 69 1.95 -14.18 -8.43
C LEU A 69 2.96 -15.23 -7.94
N SER A 70 3.34 -15.16 -6.66
CA SER A 70 4.26 -16.14 -6.05
C SER A 70 3.69 -17.56 -6.06
N GLU A 71 2.40 -17.74 -5.76
CA GLU A 71 1.70 -19.03 -5.85
C GLU A 71 1.69 -19.62 -7.27
N LYS A 72 1.76 -18.75 -8.29
CA LYS A 72 1.87 -19.14 -9.71
C LYS A 72 3.30 -19.41 -10.16
N GLY A 73 4.28 -19.25 -9.28
CA GLY A 73 5.69 -19.51 -9.56
C GLY A 73 6.45 -18.34 -10.17
N TYR A 74 5.87 -17.13 -10.20
CA TYR A 74 6.61 -15.94 -10.60
C TYR A 74 7.56 -15.49 -9.50
N GLU A 75 8.83 -15.28 -9.85
CA GLU A 75 9.84 -14.76 -8.94
C GLU A 75 9.86 -13.23 -8.98
N ILE A 76 9.29 -12.62 -7.94
CA ILE A 76 9.31 -11.15 -7.78
C ILE A 76 10.65 -10.76 -7.18
N VAL A 77 11.51 -10.13 -7.99
CA VAL A 77 12.86 -9.70 -7.57
C VAL A 77 12.87 -8.30 -6.95
N MET A 78 11.88 -7.47 -7.26
CA MET A 78 11.70 -6.13 -6.68
C MET A 78 10.23 -5.70 -6.76
N HIS A 79 9.82 -4.77 -5.90
CA HIS A 79 8.59 -4.00 -6.09
C HIS A 79 8.85 -2.51 -5.79
N CYS A 80 8.23 -1.61 -6.54
CA CYS A 80 8.38 -0.16 -6.38
C CYS A 80 6.99 0.49 -6.49
N HIS A 81 6.54 1.22 -5.47
CA HIS A 81 5.17 1.74 -5.42
C HIS A 81 4.12 0.63 -5.66
N ASP A 82 3.41 0.68 -6.78
CA ASP A 82 2.42 -0.26 -7.29
C ASP A 82 2.97 -1.24 -8.36
N GLU A 83 4.25 -1.15 -8.67
CA GLU A 83 4.95 -1.98 -9.66
C GLU A 83 5.59 -3.22 -9.01
N VAL A 84 5.54 -4.35 -9.72
CA VAL A 84 6.33 -5.55 -9.43
C VAL A 84 7.27 -5.83 -10.59
N ILE A 85 8.51 -6.22 -10.26
CA ILE A 85 9.52 -6.60 -11.23
C ILE A 85 9.74 -8.10 -11.06
N ILE A 86 9.54 -8.83 -12.14
CA ILE A 86 9.58 -10.29 -12.17
C ILE A 86 10.70 -10.71 -13.11
N GLU A 87 11.55 -11.62 -12.64
CA GLU A 87 12.53 -12.30 -13.47
C GLU A 87 12.03 -13.72 -13.74
N THR A 88 12.06 -14.15 -15.00
CA THR A 88 11.53 -15.45 -15.40
C THR A 88 12.27 -16.01 -16.62
N PRO A 89 12.42 -17.34 -16.75
CA PRO A 89 12.95 -17.94 -17.97
C PRO A 89 12.15 -17.56 -19.21
N HIS A 90 12.82 -17.47 -20.35
CA HIS A 90 12.14 -17.28 -21.64
C HIS A 90 11.11 -18.40 -21.88
N GLY A 91 9.88 -18.00 -22.21
CA GLY A 91 8.77 -18.92 -22.48
C GLY A 91 7.95 -19.31 -21.24
N PHE A 92 8.28 -18.82 -20.04
CA PHE A 92 7.44 -18.98 -18.86
C PHE A 92 6.53 -17.77 -18.65
N GLY A 93 5.22 -18.03 -18.55
CA GLY A 93 4.22 -17.00 -18.31
C GLY A 93 4.10 -15.98 -19.45
N THR A 94 3.22 -14.99 -19.27
CA THR A 94 3.10 -13.85 -20.18
C THR A 94 2.85 -12.57 -19.41
N LEU A 95 3.19 -11.41 -19.98
CA LEU A 95 2.79 -10.11 -19.42
C LEU A 95 1.28 -10.04 -19.14
N LYS A 96 0.46 -10.55 -20.05
CA LYS A 96 -1.00 -10.55 -19.89
C LYS A 96 -1.44 -11.33 -18.65
N GLU A 97 -0.85 -12.51 -18.42
CA GLU A 97 -1.16 -13.33 -17.24
C GLU A 97 -0.79 -12.60 -15.94
N VAL A 98 0.39 -11.98 -15.88
CA VAL A 98 0.83 -11.18 -14.73
C VAL A 98 -0.14 -10.02 -14.49
N SER A 99 -0.50 -9.27 -15.53
CA SER A 99 -1.46 -8.16 -15.44
C SER A 99 -2.85 -8.62 -15.00
N ASP A 100 -3.34 -9.75 -15.50
CA ASP A 100 -4.63 -10.33 -15.11
C ASP A 100 -4.61 -10.72 -13.61
N ILE A 101 -3.52 -11.32 -13.12
CA ILE A 101 -3.36 -11.69 -11.69
C ILE A 101 -3.32 -10.44 -10.81
N MET A 102 -2.57 -9.42 -11.24
CA MET A 102 -2.46 -8.14 -10.53
C MET A 102 -3.80 -7.39 -10.47
N ALA A 103 -4.66 -7.57 -11.49
CA ALA A 103 -5.99 -6.97 -11.56
C ALA A 103 -7.08 -7.72 -10.76
N VAL A 104 -6.76 -8.83 -10.09
CA VAL A 104 -7.74 -9.55 -9.28
C VAL A 104 -8.08 -8.75 -8.02
N ALA A 105 -9.33 -8.28 -7.94
CA ALA A 105 -9.87 -7.65 -6.75
C ALA A 105 -10.12 -8.70 -5.65
N PRO A 106 -9.58 -8.51 -4.43
CA PRO A 106 -9.90 -9.37 -3.31
C PRO A 106 -11.36 -9.20 -2.87
N SER A 107 -11.88 -10.18 -2.13
CA SER A 107 -13.30 -10.19 -1.69
C SER A 107 -13.70 -8.95 -0.89
N TRP A 108 -12.79 -8.38 -0.10
CA TRP A 108 -13.06 -7.15 0.66
C TRP A 108 -13.03 -5.87 -0.19
N ALA A 109 -12.59 -5.96 -1.45
CA ALA A 109 -12.60 -4.87 -2.43
C ALA A 109 -13.44 -5.24 -3.66
N GLU A 110 -14.46 -6.06 -3.50
CA GLU A 110 -15.36 -6.45 -4.58
C GLU A 110 -15.93 -5.22 -5.32
N GLY A 111 -15.88 -5.25 -6.64
CA GLY A 111 -16.33 -4.15 -7.50
C GLY A 111 -15.32 -3.02 -7.70
N LEU A 112 -14.16 -3.04 -7.03
CA LEU A 112 -13.08 -2.09 -7.31
C LEU A 112 -12.47 -2.39 -8.69
N PRO A 113 -12.48 -1.44 -9.64
CA PRO A 113 -11.97 -1.68 -10.99
C PRO A 113 -10.44 -1.61 -11.01
N LEU A 114 -9.79 -2.72 -10.63
CA LEU A 114 -8.35 -2.88 -10.72
C LEU A 114 -7.91 -3.15 -12.16
N ARG A 115 -6.78 -2.55 -12.54
CA ARG A 115 -6.11 -2.76 -13.82
C ARG A 115 -4.62 -2.72 -13.59
N ALA A 116 -3.89 -3.53 -14.33
CA ALA A 116 -2.44 -3.52 -14.37
C ALA A 116 -1.98 -3.45 -15.82
N ASP A 117 -0.87 -2.76 -16.03
CA ASP A 117 -0.19 -2.64 -17.31
C ASP A 117 1.32 -2.79 -17.06
N GLY A 118 2.08 -3.08 -18.12
CA GLY A 118 3.52 -3.27 -18.01
C GLY A 118 4.16 -3.60 -19.33
N TYR A 119 5.40 -4.06 -19.29
CA TYR A 119 6.17 -4.43 -20.47
C TYR A 119 7.20 -5.51 -20.14
N GLU A 120 7.69 -6.18 -21.18
CA GLU A 120 8.78 -7.15 -21.08
C GLU A 120 10.09 -6.51 -21.57
N CYS A 121 11.18 -6.73 -20.84
CA CYS A 121 12.49 -6.21 -21.20
C CYS A 121 13.62 -7.09 -20.64
N SER A 122 14.80 -7.00 -21.24
CA SER A 122 15.99 -7.73 -20.78
C SER A 122 16.75 -7.06 -19.63
N TYR A 123 16.36 -5.83 -19.27
CA TYR A 123 16.98 -5.06 -18.18
C TYR A 123 15.97 -4.03 -17.68
N TYR A 124 16.00 -3.78 -16.37
CA TYR A 124 15.11 -2.81 -15.74
C TYR A 124 15.23 -1.44 -16.40
N LYS A 125 14.08 -0.88 -16.81
CA LYS A 125 13.97 0.50 -17.26
C LYS A 125 13.04 1.23 -16.31
N LYS A 126 13.46 2.41 -15.88
CA LYS A 126 12.57 3.29 -15.17
C LYS A 126 11.88 4.15 -16.23
N ASP A 127 10.56 4.06 -16.31
CA ASP A 127 9.76 5.08 -16.98
C ASP A 127 9.65 6.36 -16.13
#